data_AF-A0A968YXF6-F1
#
_entry.id   AF-A0A968YXF6-F1
#
_cell.length_a   1.000
_cell.length_b   1.000
_cell.length_c   1.000
_cell.angle_alpha   90.00
_cell.angle_beta   90.00
_cell.angle_gamma   90.00
#
_symmetry.space_group_name_H-M   'P 1'
#
loop_
_entity.id
_entity.type
_entity.pdbx_description
1 polymer ?
#
loop_
_entity_poly.entity_id
_entity_poly.type
_entity_poly.pdbx_seq_one_letter_code
_entity_poly.pdbx_strand_id
1 'polypeptide(L)'
;MSKTRRAIADFEQRLGPKWRPQLAEKLADYERTGILQFKPKRFLLTVAHLDQDPSNNSPDNLKALCAPCHLRFDARFRGSNRMRKLERKGQLNLFATYPGGEQA
;
A
#
# COMPACT_ATOMS: atom_id res chain seq x y z
N MET A 1 10.44 -27.82 19.46
CA MET A 1 9.73 -26.58 19.09
C MET A 1 8.68 -26.90 18.03
N SER A 2 7.44 -26.40 18.13
CA SER A 2 6.39 -26.68 17.14
C SER A 2 6.74 -26.06 15.77
N LYS A 3 6.27 -26.67 14.67
CA LYS A 3 6.51 -26.20 13.29
C LYS A 3 6.14 -24.72 13.09
N THR A 4 5.11 -24.26 13.81
CA THR A 4 4.64 -22.88 13.80
C THR A 4 5.68 -21.90 14.37
N ARG A 5 6.37 -22.26 15.47
CA ARG A 5 7.43 -21.41 16.05
C ARG A 5 8.64 -21.28 15.12
N ARG A 6 8.94 -22.33 14.33
CA ARG A 6 10.06 -22.31 13.37
C ARG A 6 9.77 -21.39 12.18
N ALA A 7 8.54 -21.40 11.67
CA ALA A 7 8.13 -20.51 10.58
C ALA A 7 8.12 -19.02 10.96
N ILE A 8 7.74 -18.71 12.21
CA ILE A 8 7.78 -17.33 12.74
C ILE A 8 9.22 -16.85 12.91
N ALA A 9 10.11 -17.68 13.47
CA ALA A 9 11.52 -17.32 13.64
C ALA A 9 12.24 -17.10 12.29
N ASP A 10 11.93 -17.91 11.28
CA ASP A 10 12.47 -17.76 9.92
C ASP A 10 11.94 -16.49 9.24
N PHE A 11 10.67 -16.15 9.48
CA PHE A 11 10.08 -14.90 9.01
C PHE A 11 10.71 -13.66 9.65
N GLU A 12 11.03 -13.72 10.95
CA GLU A 12 11.74 -12.64 11.66
C GLU A 12 13.15 -12.38 11.12
N GLN A 13 13.86 -13.42 10.70
CA GLN A 13 15.19 -13.27 10.08
C GLN A 13 15.12 -12.55 8.72
N ARG A 14 14.03 -12.74 7.98
CA ARG A 14 13.77 -12.08 6.69
C ARG A 14 13.28 -10.64 6.81
N LEU A 15 12.83 -10.21 7.99
CA LEU A 15 12.42 -8.82 8.22
C LEU A 15 13.65 -7.93 8.42
N GLY A 16 13.85 -7.02 7.46
CA GLY A 16 14.87 -5.98 7.56
C GLY A 16 14.66 -5.08 8.80
N PRO A 17 15.70 -4.38 9.28
CA PRO A 17 15.71 -3.64 10.56
C PRO A 17 14.52 -2.69 10.73
N LYS A 18 14.10 -2.04 9.65
CA LYS A 18 12.96 -1.11 9.58
C LYS A 18 11.60 -1.70 10.00
N TRP A 19 11.46 -3.01 9.99
CA TRP A 19 10.19 -3.69 10.28
C TRP A 19 10.16 -4.43 11.63
N ARG A 20 11.32 -4.57 12.30
CA ARG A 20 11.45 -5.23 13.62
C ARG A 20 10.73 -4.51 14.77
N PRO A 21 10.68 -3.16 14.86
CA PRO A 21 10.05 -2.48 15.99
C PRO A 21 8.54 -2.76 16.13
N GLN A 22 7.85 -2.92 15.00
CA GLN A 22 6.41 -3.15 14.97
C GLN A 22 6.03 -4.57 15.41
N LEU A 23 7.00 -5.50 15.42
CA LEU A 23 6.78 -6.84 15.94
C LEU A 23 6.85 -6.85 17.46
N ALA A 24 7.80 -6.11 18.05
CA ALA A 24 7.93 -5.95 19.50
C ALA A 24 6.68 -5.29 20.11
N GLU A 25 6.18 -4.23 19.49
CA GLU A 25 4.94 -3.56 19.91
C GLU A 25 3.73 -4.52 19.87
N LYS A 26 3.61 -5.33 18.81
CA LYS A 26 2.54 -6.32 18.68
C LYS A 26 2.63 -7.47 19.69
N LEU A 27 3.83 -7.86 20.10
CA LEU A 27 4.04 -8.86 21.15
C LEU A 27 3.60 -8.30 22.51
N ALA A 28 3.93 -7.04 22.81
CA ALA A 28 3.47 -6.37 24.03
C ALA A 28 1.93 -6.23 24.08
N ASP A 29 1.29 -5.91 22.95
CA ASP A 29 -0.18 -5.92 22.85
C ASP A 29 -0.77 -7.32 23.07
N TYR A 30 -0.14 -8.37 22.55
CA TYR A 30 -0.58 -9.75 22.78
C TYR A 30 -0.45 -10.15 24.25
N GLU A 31 0.65 -9.83 24.91
CA GLU A 31 0.84 -10.09 26.35
C GLU A 31 -0.22 -9.38 27.18
N ARG A 32 -0.62 -8.16 26.79
CA ARG A 32 -1.65 -7.38 27.49
C ARG A 32 -3.07 -7.87 27.24
N THR A 33 -3.40 -8.26 26.01
CA THR A 33 -4.79 -8.50 25.59
C THR A 33 -5.12 -9.97 25.33
N GLY A 34 -4.12 -10.84 25.24
CA GLY A 34 -4.26 -12.23 24.80
C GLY A 34 -4.61 -12.38 23.31
N ILE A 35 -4.68 -11.28 22.54
CA ILE A 35 -5.17 -11.28 21.15
C ILE A 35 -4.05 -10.86 20.20
N LEU A 36 -3.58 -11.80 19.38
CA LEU A 36 -2.59 -11.49 18.34
C LEU A 36 -3.33 -11.13 17.05
N GLN A 37 -3.50 -9.83 16.78
CA GLN A 37 -4.03 -9.39 15.49
C GLN A 37 -3.00 -9.60 14.36
N PHE A 38 -3.07 -10.75 13.72
CA PHE A 38 -2.36 -11.03 12.48
C PHE A 38 -3.02 -10.25 11.32
N LYS A 39 -2.23 -9.44 10.61
CA LYS A 39 -2.69 -8.68 9.43
C LYS A 39 -2.05 -9.25 8.16
N PRO A 40 -2.50 -10.43 7.67
CA PRO A 40 -1.85 -11.14 6.57
C PRO A 40 -1.74 -10.28 5.30
N LYS A 41 -2.77 -9.47 5.04
CA LYS A 41 -2.86 -8.56 3.88
C LYS A 41 -1.68 -7.59 3.76
N ARG A 42 -1.00 -7.29 4.88
CA ARG A 42 0.17 -6.41 4.88
C ARG A 42 1.33 -6.97 4.06
N PHE A 43 1.47 -8.30 4.04
CA PHE A 43 2.58 -8.99 3.39
C PHE A 43 2.17 -9.62 2.05
N LEU A 44 0.90 -9.50 1.65
CA LEU A 44 0.47 -9.91 0.32
C LEU A 44 1.09 -8.99 -0.73
N LEU A 45 1.77 -9.61 -1.69
CA LEU A 45 2.27 -8.93 -2.88
C LEU A 45 1.14 -8.79 -3.89
N THR A 46 1.03 -7.59 -4.45
CA THR A 46 0.13 -7.26 -5.56
C THR A 46 0.95 -6.67 -6.69
N VAL A 47 0.49 -6.85 -7.92
CA VAL A 47 1.09 -6.23 -9.10
C VAL A 47 0.63 -4.77 -9.19
N ALA A 48 1.57 -3.86 -9.46
CA ALA A 48 1.31 -2.45 -9.68
C ALA A 48 1.94 -1.99 -11.01
N HIS A 49 1.16 -1.25 -11.80
CA HIS A 49 1.63 -0.52 -12.98
C HIS A 49 2.37 0.76 -12.53
N LEU A 50 3.61 0.94 -12.97
CA LEU A 50 4.46 2.05 -12.52
C LEU A 50 3.99 3.40 -13.07
N ASP A 51 3.38 3.39 -14.25
CA ASP A 51 2.77 4.56 -14.91
C ASP A 51 1.29 4.79 -14.54
N GLN A 52 0.67 3.89 -13.77
CA GLN A 52 -0.75 3.89 -13.43
C GLN A 52 -1.70 3.73 -14.64
N ASP A 53 -1.19 3.26 -15.78
CA ASP A 53 -2.00 2.90 -16.95
C ASP A 53 -2.21 1.38 -17.00
N PRO A 54 -3.45 0.89 -16.77
CA PRO A 54 -3.74 -0.55 -16.80
C PRO A 54 -3.59 -1.18 -18.20
N SER A 55 -3.48 -0.39 -19.26
CA SER A 55 -3.26 -0.88 -20.62
C SER A 55 -1.78 -1.21 -20.91
N ASN A 56 -0.84 -0.58 -20.20
CA ASN A 56 0.60 -0.81 -20.38
C ASN A 56 1.10 -2.03 -19.58
N ASN A 57 0.97 -3.21 -20.18
CA ASN A 57 1.34 -4.49 -19.56
C ASN A 57 2.80 -4.92 -19.84
N SER A 58 3.68 -4.00 -20.22
CA SER A 58 5.10 -4.30 -20.38
C SER A 58 5.70 -4.81 -19.06
N PRO A 59 6.50 -5.89 -19.04
CA PRO A 59 7.14 -6.39 -17.83
C PRO A 59 7.95 -5.33 -17.07
N ASP A 60 8.57 -4.40 -17.81
CA ASP A 60 9.37 -3.30 -17.22
C ASP A 60 8.49 -2.25 -16.52
N ASN A 61 7.20 -2.19 -16.84
CA ASN A 61 6.21 -1.32 -16.20
C ASN A 61 5.52 -1.97 -14.99
N LEU A 62 5.75 -3.27 -14.74
CA LEU A 62 5.07 -4.01 -13.67
C LEU A 62 6.00 -4.26 -12.48
N LYS A 63 5.48 -4.03 -11.27
CA LYS A 63 6.22 -4.33 -10.05
C LYS A 63 5.38 -5.06 -9.01
N ALA A 64 5.95 -6.10 -8.40
CA ALA A 64 5.36 -6.76 -7.25
C ALA A 64 5.64 -5.94 -5.98
N LEU A 65 4.59 -5.39 -5.36
CA LEU A 65 4.68 -4.57 -4.15
C LEU A 65 3.78 -5.13 -3.06
N CYS A 66 4.24 -5.11 -1.80
CA CYS A 66 3.38 -5.42 -0.67
C CYS A 66 2.39 -4.26 -0.42
N ALA A 67 1.26 -4.54 0.23
CA ALA A 67 0.22 -3.55 0.51
C ALA A 67 0.73 -2.17 1.02
N PRO A 68 1.64 -2.06 2.02
CA PRO A 68 2.13 -0.75 2.46
C PRO A 68 3.03 -0.05 1.42
N CYS A 69 3.81 -0.80 0.65
CA CYS A 69 4.64 -0.22 -0.41
C CYS A 69 3.79 0.24 -1.59
N HIS A 70 2.76 -0.54 -1.97
CA HIS A 70 1.80 -0.18 -3.01
C HIS A 70 1.06 1.11 -2.64
N LEU A 71 0.50 1.20 -1.42
CA LEU A 71 -0.20 2.40 -0.96
C LEU A 71 0.68 3.66 -0.86
N ARG A 72 1.98 3.49 -0.58
CA ARG A 72 2.94 4.60 -0.62
C ARG A 72 3.22 5.05 -2.05
N PHE A 73 3.35 4.11 -2.98
CA PHE A 73 3.54 4.41 -4.39
C PHE A 73 2.35 5.16 -4.98
N ASP A 74 1.13 4.71 -4.67
CA ASP A 74 -0.12 5.31 -5.16
C ASP A 74 -0.41 6.68 -4.54
N ALA A 75 0.31 7.07 -3.49
CA ALA A 75 0.00 8.25 -2.71
C ALA A 75 -0.05 9.54 -3.51
N ARG A 76 0.91 9.71 -4.40
CA ARG A 76 1.01 10.86 -5.29
C ARG A 76 -0.13 10.95 -6.31
N PHE A 77 -0.78 9.84 -6.64
CA PHE A 77 -1.86 9.79 -7.62
C PHE A 77 -3.26 9.90 -7.01
N ARG A 78 -3.39 9.80 -5.68
CA ARG A 78 -4.70 9.80 -5.00
C ARG A 78 -5.53 11.05 -5.29
N GLY A 79 -4.91 12.22 -5.37
CA GLY A 79 -5.60 13.48 -5.69
C GLY A 79 -6.25 13.44 -7.07
N SER A 80 -5.43 13.18 -8.10
CA SER A 80 -5.88 13.08 -9.50
C SER A 80 -6.91 11.95 -9.69
N ASN A 81 -6.70 10.78 -9.08
CA ASN A 81 -7.65 9.67 -9.15
C ASN A 81 -8.98 9.98 -8.46
N ARG A 82 -8.95 10.75 -7.36
CA ARG A 82 -10.17 11.25 -6.71
C ARG A 82 -10.92 12.18 -7.66
N MET A 83 -10.25 13.14 -8.29
CA MET A 83 -10.87 14.05 -9.26
C MET A 83 -11.50 13.29 -10.43
N ARG A 84 -10.74 12.42 -11.10
CA ARG A 84 -11.24 11.55 -12.19
C ARG A 84 -12.44 10.70 -11.77
N LYS A 85 -12.52 10.27 -10.50
CA LYS A 85 -13.66 9.50 -9.97
C LYS A 85 -14.89 10.39 -9.77
N LEU A 86 -14.71 11.64 -9.33
CA LEU A 86 -15.80 12.60 -9.19
C LEU A 86 -16.33 13.05 -10.55
N GLU A 87 -15.44 13.32 -11.50
CA GLU A 87 -15.79 13.64 -12.90
C GLU A 87 -16.60 12.50 -13.55
N ARG A 88 -16.15 11.25 -13.41
CA ARG A 88 -16.92 10.08 -13.87
C ARG A 88 -18.28 9.93 -13.19
N LYS A 89 -18.46 10.49 -11.99
CA LYS A 89 -19.76 10.55 -11.29
C LYS A 89 -20.60 11.76 -11.68
N GLY A 90 -20.15 12.58 -12.62
CA GLY A 90 -20.85 13.77 -13.12
C GLY A 90 -20.55 15.05 -12.36
N GLN A 91 -19.57 15.07 -11.46
CA GLN A 91 -19.15 16.32 -10.80
C GLN A 91 -18.23 17.10 -11.73
N LEU A 92 -18.70 18.26 -12.21
CA LEU A 92 -17.91 19.17 -13.04
C LEU A 92 -16.81 19.83 -12.20
N ASN A 93 -15.60 19.87 -12.73
CA ASN A 93 -14.50 20.61 -12.13
C ASN A 93 -14.64 22.09 -12.53
N LEU A 94 -15.13 22.92 -11.59
CA LEU A 94 -15.40 24.34 -11.79
C LEU A 94 -14.19 25.12 -12.34
N PHE A 95 -12.98 24.70 -11.99
CA PHE A 95 -11.74 25.37 -12.38
C PHE A 95 -11.13 24.81 -13.68
N ALA A 96 -11.62 23.69 -14.19
CA ALA A 96 -11.12 23.12 -15.45
C ALA A 96 -11.62 23.87 -16.70
N THR A 97 -12.76 24.56 -16.59
CA THR A 97 -13.41 25.28 -17.70
C THR A 97 -13.11 26.78 -17.73
N TYR A 98 -12.29 27.30 -16.83
CA TYR A 98 -11.96 28.72 -16.79
C TYR A 98 -10.65 28.99 -17.57
N PRO A 99 -10.69 29.70 -18.71
CA PRO A 99 -9.52 29.92 -19.56
C PRO A 99 -8.48 30.92 -18.99
N GLY A 100 -8.52 31.19 -17.68
CA GLY A 100 -7.59 32.09 -16.99
C GLY A 100 -7.10 31.60 -15.62
N GLY A 101 -7.28 30.32 -15.28
CA GLY A 101 -6.80 29.73 -14.02
C GLY A 101 -5.36 29.27 -14.14
N GLU A 102 -4.42 30.20 -14.17
CA GLU A 102 -2.99 29.90 -14.17
C GLU A 102 -2.56 29.25 -12.84
N GLN A 103 -1.63 28.33 -12.96
CA GLN A 103 -1.21 27.34 -11.96
C GLN A 103 -0.63 28.00 -10.70
N ALA A 104 -1.16 27.61 -9.52
CA ALA A 104 -0.54 27.85 -8.22
C ALA A 104 -0.15 26.52 -7.57
#